data_AF-A2ED93-F1
#
_entry.id   AF-A2ED93-F1
#
_cell.length_a   1.000
_cell.length_b   1.000
_cell.length_c   1.000
_cell.angle_alpha   90.00
_cell.angle_beta   90.00
_cell.angle_gamma   90.00
#
_symmetry.space_group_name_H-M   'P 1'
#
loop_
_entity.id
_entity.type
_entity.pdbx_description
1 polymer ?
#
loop_
_entity_poly.entity_id
_entity_poly.type
_entity_poly.pdbx_seq_one_letter_code
_entity_poly.pdbx_strand_id
1 'polypeptide(L)'
;MSEISSTLGDTQDFVAIDFGGNRIKAYYVKDGKGSMISDTSSNKSFPTVISFLDKIRSWGFTAHLTDKSTIIEREKDFLFTKFESKLKSQKFLIDPITDNEGKVAFEVNFGDKKKIIHPIALLGYLINEICCMSPDSTVTDIVMVIPYWYTEEQKIAIKTAASIYDKSVFMISNTQGQVYDYIIRQTQHSTPPHVAAFIDFGYTNFVCSTYNIQPKSIRLLSRDKLDIGGRDITFALCDYILGRIQKEIKTPEVQDTVKLIKLNNQAADSMAFRNAVKNLKENLSSSHQIVFNPLGVSTGSKISLKVDRSELEKLPIIQDLKTKINTLIKNVRQGIAGKGKLNAIYLQGGSSKIPIIKKVVATSFGVEESKVTISRPDECFAEGAAFYHAKKRQHPKQREHFKINDDLVTKLKNQEEELNQIAENELKAKI
;
A
#
# COMPACT_ATOMS: atom_id res chain seq x y z
N MET A 1 16.33 12.67 -35.57
CA MET A 1 15.63 11.89 -34.52
C MET A 1 16.64 11.61 -33.43
N SER A 2 16.66 12.41 -32.37
CA SER A 2 17.50 12.16 -31.19
C SER A 2 16.61 11.57 -30.12
N GLU A 3 16.79 10.28 -29.84
CA GLU A 3 16.23 9.63 -28.65
C GLU A 3 16.72 10.38 -27.41
N ILE A 4 15.81 11.10 -26.74
CA ILE A 4 16.07 11.55 -25.38
C ILE A 4 15.99 10.28 -24.54
N SER A 5 17.17 9.74 -24.26
CA SER A 5 17.36 8.58 -23.41
C SER A 5 16.70 8.82 -22.04
N SER A 6 15.98 7.83 -21.55
CA SER A 6 15.48 7.71 -20.18
C SER A 6 16.58 7.64 -19.12
N THR A 7 17.79 8.12 -19.41
CA THR A 7 18.95 8.07 -18.53
C THR A 7 18.85 9.14 -17.46
N LEU A 8 18.72 8.70 -16.22
CA LEU A 8 18.61 9.47 -14.97
C LEU A 8 19.93 10.18 -14.57
N GLY A 9 20.92 10.27 -15.46
CA GLY A 9 22.28 10.74 -15.17
C GLY A 9 23.11 9.71 -14.40
N ASP A 10 24.41 9.96 -14.27
CA ASP A 10 25.35 9.09 -13.55
C ASP A 10 25.07 9.19 -12.04
N THR A 11 24.32 8.23 -11.51
CA THR A 11 23.87 8.22 -10.12
C THR A 11 24.23 6.89 -9.49
N GLN A 12 24.89 6.92 -8.33
CA GLN A 12 25.04 5.76 -7.44
C GLN A 12 23.72 4.99 -7.33
N ASP A 13 23.79 3.67 -7.52
CA ASP A 13 22.66 2.76 -7.53
C ASP A 13 21.74 2.98 -6.33
N PHE A 14 20.43 2.91 -6.56
CA PHE A 14 19.45 3.06 -5.49
C PHE A 14 18.16 2.30 -5.81
N VAL A 15 17.37 2.01 -4.77
CA VAL A 15 16.04 1.41 -4.88
C VAL A 15 14.98 2.40 -4.40
N ALA A 16 14.02 2.72 -5.26
CA ALA A 16 12.82 3.45 -4.86
C ALA A 16 11.70 2.48 -4.47
N ILE A 17 11.11 2.64 -3.29
CA ILE A 17 10.10 1.73 -2.73
C ILE A 17 8.80 2.48 -2.44
N ASP A 18 7.71 1.99 -3.02
CA ASP A 18 6.33 2.32 -2.65
C ASP A 18 5.79 1.29 -1.66
N PHE A 19 5.75 1.69 -0.38
CA PHE A 19 5.18 0.90 0.72
C PHE A 19 3.66 1.11 0.83
N GLY A 20 2.93 0.51 -0.11
CA GLY A 20 1.48 0.50 -0.09
C GLY A 20 0.89 -0.29 1.08
N GLY A 21 -0.33 0.05 1.51
CA GLY A 21 -1.01 -0.63 2.63
C GLY A 21 -1.45 -2.08 2.37
N ASN A 22 -1.36 -2.56 1.13
CA ASN A 22 -1.63 -3.96 0.77
C ASN A 22 -0.57 -4.56 -0.13
N ARG A 23 0.11 -3.74 -0.95
CA ARG A 23 1.17 -4.20 -1.83
C ARG A 23 2.38 -3.27 -1.80
N ILE A 24 3.56 -3.86 -1.82
CA ILE A 24 4.86 -3.20 -2.01
C ILE A 24 5.24 -3.27 -3.47
N LYS A 25 5.85 -2.20 -3.98
CA LYS A 25 6.40 -2.12 -5.33
C LYS A 25 7.72 -1.36 -5.27
N ALA A 26 8.70 -1.77 -6.07
CA ALA A 26 10.01 -1.15 -6.03
C ALA A 26 10.59 -0.97 -7.44
N TYR A 27 11.41 0.06 -7.59
CA TYR A 27 12.05 0.45 -8.83
C TYR A 27 13.54 0.61 -8.57
N TYR A 28 14.35 -0.21 -9.23
CA TYR A 28 15.81 -0.17 -9.11
C TYR A 28 16.38 0.74 -10.19
N VAL A 29 17.37 1.55 -9.84
CA VAL A 29 18.10 2.43 -10.75
C VAL A 29 19.59 2.13 -10.67
N LYS A 30 20.21 1.90 -11.83
CA LYS A 30 21.63 1.67 -12.05
C LYS A 30 22.11 2.40 -13.31
N ASP A 31 23.22 3.12 -13.22
CA ASP A 31 23.84 3.84 -14.35
C ASP A 31 22.83 4.71 -15.14
N GLY A 32 21.93 5.36 -14.39
CA GLY A 32 20.86 6.17 -14.94
C GLY A 32 19.70 5.38 -15.58
N LYS A 33 19.77 4.07 -15.72
CA LYS A 33 18.67 3.23 -16.23
C LYS A 33 17.92 2.62 -15.06
N GLY A 34 16.61 2.44 -15.19
CA GLY A 34 15.84 1.80 -14.13
C GLY A 34 14.77 0.86 -14.63
N SER A 35 14.34 -0.02 -13.73
CA SER A 35 13.29 -1.00 -13.98
C SER A 35 12.58 -1.37 -12.68
N MET A 36 11.31 -1.76 -12.79
CA MET A 36 10.59 -2.37 -11.68
C MET A 36 11.32 -3.64 -11.21
N ILE A 37 11.46 -3.80 -9.90
CA ILE A 37 11.92 -5.05 -9.29
C ILE A 37 10.81 -6.09 -9.45
N SER A 38 11.17 -7.31 -9.86
CA SER A 38 10.25 -8.44 -9.97
C SER A 38 10.83 -9.70 -9.34
N ASP A 39 9.95 -10.61 -8.90
CA ASP A 39 10.38 -11.97 -8.56
C ASP A 39 10.68 -12.82 -9.80
N THR A 40 11.08 -14.07 -9.57
CA THR A 40 11.35 -15.07 -10.62
C THR A 40 10.12 -15.43 -11.45
N SER A 41 8.91 -15.12 -10.98
CA SER A 41 7.64 -15.27 -11.69
C SER A 41 7.21 -13.98 -12.41
N SER A 42 8.10 -12.99 -12.52
CA SER A 42 7.84 -11.66 -13.11
C SER A 42 6.78 -10.82 -12.39
N ASN A 43 6.40 -11.18 -11.15
CA ASN A 43 5.51 -10.34 -10.36
C ASN A 43 6.25 -9.10 -9.90
N LYS A 44 5.68 -7.91 -10.16
CA LYS A 44 6.24 -6.59 -9.79
C LYS A 44 5.58 -5.95 -8.56
N SER A 45 4.66 -6.68 -7.93
CA SER A 45 3.87 -6.17 -6.82
C SER A 45 3.65 -7.26 -5.78
N PHE A 46 4.21 -7.05 -4.60
CA PHE A 46 4.30 -8.05 -3.54
C PHE A 46 3.29 -7.74 -2.43
N PRO A 47 2.61 -8.73 -1.84
CA PRO A 47 1.79 -8.51 -0.65
C PRO A 47 2.59 -7.87 0.50
N THR A 48 2.05 -6.84 1.16
CA THR A 48 2.66 -6.21 2.35
C THR A 48 2.32 -7.03 3.59
N VAL A 49 2.91 -8.22 3.72
CA VAL A 49 2.70 -9.14 4.84
C VAL A 49 3.99 -9.85 5.21
N ILE A 50 4.08 -10.23 6.49
CA ILE A 50 5.19 -11.00 7.08
C ILE A 50 4.56 -12.18 7.82
N SER A 51 5.18 -13.35 7.75
CA SER A 51 4.75 -14.52 8.54
C SER A 51 5.89 -15.09 9.37
N PHE A 52 5.55 -15.65 10.53
CA PHE A 52 6.45 -16.38 11.43
C PHE A 52 5.92 -17.80 11.61
N LEU A 53 6.43 -18.75 10.83
CA LEU A 53 6.02 -20.15 10.90
C LEU A 53 7.19 -21.00 11.39
N ASP A 54 7.01 -21.70 12.50
CA ASP A 54 8.09 -22.37 13.24
C ASP A 54 9.26 -21.42 13.48
N LYS A 55 10.44 -21.72 12.93
CA LYS A 55 11.66 -20.89 13.01
C LYS A 55 11.97 -20.15 11.71
N ILE A 56 10.98 -20.05 10.81
CA ILE A 56 11.12 -19.41 9.50
C ILE A 56 10.33 -18.11 9.49
N ARG A 57 11.04 -17.01 9.20
CA ARG A 57 10.43 -15.73 8.85
C ARG A 57 10.32 -15.63 7.33
N SER A 58 9.17 -15.19 6.84
CA SER A 58 8.93 -14.99 5.41
C SER A 58 8.13 -13.73 5.17
N TRP A 59 8.11 -13.25 3.94
CA TRP A 59 7.32 -12.08 3.52
C TRP A 59 6.68 -12.29 2.15
N GLY A 60 5.90 -11.31 1.69
CA GLY A 60 5.40 -11.28 0.32
C GLY A 60 4.45 -12.43 0.00
N PHE A 61 4.59 -13.02 -1.20
CA PHE A 61 3.73 -14.14 -1.62
C PHE A 61 3.94 -15.38 -0.76
N THR A 62 5.18 -15.67 -0.34
CA THR A 62 5.50 -16.79 0.54
C THR A 62 4.73 -16.67 1.85
N ALA A 63 4.83 -15.53 2.54
CA ALA A 63 4.05 -15.28 3.75
C ALA A 63 2.55 -15.22 3.49
N HIS A 64 2.12 -14.76 2.31
CA HIS A 64 0.69 -14.76 1.98
C HIS A 64 0.11 -16.17 1.82
N LEU A 65 0.92 -17.21 1.64
CA LEU A 65 0.46 -18.60 1.49
C LEU A 65 0.59 -19.43 2.79
N THR A 66 1.26 -18.92 3.82
CA THR A 66 1.42 -19.61 5.11
C THR A 66 0.15 -19.58 5.96
N ASP A 67 0.19 -20.27 7.11
CA ASP A 67 -0.88 -20.26 8.11
C ASP A 67 -1.21 -18.83 8.52
N LYS A 68 -2.49 -18.48 8.41
CA LYS A 68 -2.98 -17.11 8.62
C LYS A 68 -2.79 -16.60 10.04
N SER A 69 -2.74 -17.50 11.02
CA SER A 69 -2.48 -17.16 12.42
C SER A 69 -1.05 -16.66 12.67
N THR A 70 -0.17 -16.80 11.69
CA THR A 70 1.23 -16.38 11.76
C THR A 70 1.52 -15.06 11.04
N ILE A 71 0.50 -14.46 10.39
CA ILE A 71 0.68 -13.34 9.48
C ILE A 71 0.44 -12.00 10.19
N ILE A 72 1.44 -11.13 10.09
CA ILE A 72 1.32 -9.71 10.41
C ILE A 72 1.06 -8.93 9.12
N GLU A 73 0.04 -8.08 9.13
CA GLU A 73 -0.29 -7.15 8.07
C GLU A 73 -0.35 -5.71 8.59
N ARG A 74 -0.09 -4.74 7.71
CA ARG A 74 -0.25 -3.31 8.01
C ARG A 74 0.61 -2.83 9.18
N GLU A 75 1.80 -3.40 9.34
CA GLU A 75 2.79 -3.01 10.34
C GLU A 75 3.09 -1.50 10.31
N LYS A 76 3.10 -0.90 9.10
CA LYS A 76 3.32 0.53 8.94
C LYS A 76 2.28 1.44 9.61
N ASP A 77 1.08 0.94 9.89
CA ASP A 77 0.02 1.73 10.56
C ASP A 77 0.32 1.92 12.06
N PHE A 78 1.33 1.22 12.58
CA PHE A 78 1.73 1.21 13.98
C PHE A 78 3.11 1.85 14.23
N LEU A 79 3.72 2.49 13.21
CA LEU A 79 5.03 3.12 13.34
C LEU A 79 4.99 4.30 14.32
N PHE A 80 5.58 4.13 15.50
CA PHE A 80 5.65 5.11 16.59
C PHE A 80 4.32 5.77 17.00
N THR A 81 3.19 5.21 16.59
CA THR A 81 1.88 5.67 17.07
C THR A 81 1.56 4.99 18.38
N LYS A 82 1.06 5.75 19.36
CA LYS A 82 0.28 5.15 20.47
C LYS A 82 -0.87 4.35 19.87
N PHE A 83 -1.30 3.28 20.54
CA PHE A 83 -2.41 2.47 20.02
C PHE A 83 -3.73 3.27 20.11
N GLU A 84 -4.01 4.05 19.07
CA GLU A 84 -5.15 4.95 18.99
C GLU A 84 -6.48 4.17 18.94
N SER A 85 -7.55 4.78 19.43
CA SER A 85 -8.90 4.19 19.48
C SER A 85 -9.39 3.72 18.10
N LYS A 86 -9.04 4.43 17.04
CA LYS A 86 -9.40 4.08 15.65
C LYS A 86 -8.72 2.80 15.15
N LEU A 87 -7.52 2.47 15.63
CA LEU A 87 -6.86 1.21 15.32
C LEU A 87 -7.44 0.08 16.18
N LYS A 88 -7.77 0.34 17.43
CA LYS A 88 -8.41 -0.63 18.34
C LYS A 88 -9.74 -1.18 17.84
N SER A 89 -10.50 -0.40 17.07
CA SER A 89 -11.78 -0.85 16.51
C SER A 89 -11.64 -1.66 15.22
N GLN A 90 -10.42 -1.83 14.70
CA GLN A 90 -10.16 -2.59 13.48
C GLN A 90 -9.74 -4.01 13.83
N LYS A 91 -10.09 -4.95 12.96
CA LYS A 91 -9.71 -6.36 13.12
C LYS A 91 -8.41 -6.63 12.35
N PHE A 92 -7.46 -7.28 13.00
CA PHE A 92 -6.20 -7.74 12.41
C PHE A 92 -6.16 -9.28 12.40
N LEU A 93 -5.15 -9.86 11.74
CA LEU A 93 -4.93 -11.31 11.75
C LEU A 93 -4.25 -11.75 13.05
N ILE A 94 -3.19 -11.03 13.40
CA ILE A 94 -2.60 -11.02 14.74
C ILE A 94 -2.93 -9.67 15.34
N ASP A 95 -3.68 -9.68 16.43
CA ASP A 95 -4.01 -8.45 17.13
C ASP A 95 -2.74 -7.86 17.75
N PRO A 96 -2.48 -6.55 17.53
CA PRO A 96 -1.35 -5.89 18.15
C PRO A 96 -1.52 -5.85 19.67
N ILE A 97 -0.41 -6.04 20.38
CA ILE A 97 -0.33 -5.90 21.83
C ILE A 97 0.31 -4.56 22.19
N THR A 98 0.24 -4.22 23.48
CA THR A 98 1.02 -3.11 24.06
C THR A 98 2.15 -3.69 24.89
N ASP A 99 3.38 -3.25 24.64
CA ASP A 99 4.54 -3.66 25.42
C ASP A 99 4.59 -2.98 26.80
N ASN A 100 5.61 -3.31 27.59
CA ASN A 100 5.81 -2.75 28.93
C ASN A 100 6.11 -1.23 28.92
N GLU A 101 6.46 -0.66 27.76
CA GLU A 101 6.72 0.78 27.57
C GLU A 101 5.51 1.53 26.99
N GLY A 102 4.37 0.86 26.80
CA GLY A 102 3.16 1.46 26.22
C GLY A 102 3.18 1.59 24.69
N LYS A 103 4.13 0.94 24.00
CA LYS A 103 4.27 0.95 22.54
C LYS A 103 3.58 -0.25 21.91
N VAL A 104 3.17 -0.10 20.66
CA VAL A 104 2.58 -1.19 19.88
C VAL A 104 3.65 -2.23 19.52
N ALA A 105 3.30 -3.50 19.69
CA ALA A 105 4.11 -4.63 19.28
C ALA A 105 3.23 -5.81 18.82
N PHE A 106 3.86 -6.86 18.32
CA PHE A 106 3.22 -8.13 17.99
C PHE A 106 3.87 -9.25 18.80
N GLU A 107 3.06 -10.09 19.44
CA GLU A 107 3.53 -11.35 20.00
C GLU A 107 3.43 -12.43 18.92
N VAL A 108 4.56 -13.07 18.60
CA VAL A 108 4.63 -14.16 17.64
C VAL A 108 5.30 -15.38 18.26
N ASN A 109 4.92 -16.57 17.80
CA ASN A 109 5.65 -17.80 18.10
C ASN A 109 6.79 -17.95 17.10
N PHE A 110 8.01 -18.17 17.59
CA PHE A 110 9.19 -18.45 16.78
C PHE A 110 9.91 -19.67 17.35
N GLY A 111 9.64 -20.83 16.76
CA GLY A 111 9.84 -22.13 17.39
C GLY A 111 8.98 -22.26 18.65
N ASP A 112 9.56 -22.81 19.72
CA ASP A 112 8.87 -22.98 21.01
C ASP A 112 8.87 -21.71 21.88
N LYS A 113 9.36 -20.57 21.35
CA LYS A 113 9.51 -19.33 22.10
C LYS A 113 8.53 -18.27 21.60
N LYS A 114 7.91 -17.57 22.55
CA LYS A 114 7.20 -16.32 22.27
C LYS A 114 8.20 -15.18 22.11
N LYS A 115 8.03 -14.36 21.08
CA LYS A 115 8.85 -13.19 20.78
C LYS A 115 7.96 -11.97 20.62
N ILE A 116 8.41 -10.85 21.17
CA ILE A 116 7.79 -9.54 20.97
C ILE A 116 8.53 -8.83 19.83
N ILE A 117 7.83 -8.56 18.75
CA ILE A 117 8.40 -7.91 17.56
C ILE A 117 7.73 -6.56 17.36
N HIS A 118 8.55 -5.52 17.16
CA HIS A 118 8.06 -4.16 16.94
C HIS A 118 7.84 -3.87 15.45
N PRO A 119 6.85 -3.01 15.11
CA PRO A 119 6.61 -2.58 13.73
C PRO A 119 7.85 -2.05 13.00
N ILE A 120 8.76 -1.39 13.72
CA ILE A 120 10.00 -0.82 13.15
C ILE A 120 10.95 -1.92 12.67
N ALA A 121 11.09 -3.02 13.42
CA ALA A 121 11.91 -4.16 13.00
C ALA A 121 11.32 -4.83 11.76
N LEU A 122 10.00 -5.05 11.76
CA LEU A 122 9.26 -5.60 10.61
C LEU A 122 9.43 -4.76 9.34
N LEU A 123 9.34 -3.43 9.47
CA LEU A 123 9.59 -2.51 8.36
C LEU A 123 11.03 -2.60 7.86
N GLY A 124 12.02 -2.64 8.77
CA GLY A 124 13.43 -2.78 8.42
C GLY A 124 13.68 -4.06 7.63
N TYR A 125 13.12 -5.18 8.10
CA TYR A 125 13.18 -6.47 7.43
C TYR A 125 12.61 -6.41 6.01
N LEU A 126 11.40 -5.85 5.84
CA LEU A 126 10.79 -5.69 4.51
C LEU A 126 11.60 -4.79 3.57
N ILE A 127 12.16 -3.69 4.07
CA ILE A 127 13.05 -2.81 3.28
C ILE A 127 14.25 -3.62 2.77
N ASN A 128 14.90 -4.37 3.66
CA ASN A 128 16.07 -5.15 3.33
C ASN A 128 15.76 -6.22 2.28
N GLU A 129 14.70 -7.02 2.51
CA GLU A 129 14.27 -8.07 1.59
C GLU A 129 13.98 -7.54 0.18
N ILE A 130 13.29 -6.40 0.07
CA ILE A 130 13.01 -5.75 -1.22
C ILE A 130 14.29 -5.29 -1.91
N CYS A 131 15.27 -4.79 -1.17
CA CYS A 131 16.56 -4.40 -1.74
C CYS A 131 17.36 -5.63 -2.20
N CYS A 132 17.32 -6.73 -1.45
CA CYS A 132 17.97 -7.99 -1.81
C CYS A 132 17.40 -8.62 -3.09
N MET A 133 16.16 -8.29 -3.46
CA MET A 133 15.58 -8.70 -4.75
C MET A 133 16.07 -7.88 -5.95
N SER A 134 16.73 -6.75 -5.71
CA SER A 134 17.28 -5.96 -6.81
C SER A 134 18.48 -6.70 -7.45
N PRO A 135 18.81 -6.42 -8.73
CA PRO A 135 19.98 -7.00 -9.39
C PRO A 135 21.30 -6.81 -8.64
N ASP A 136 21.42 -5.76 -7.83
CA ASP A 136 22.53 -5.54 -6.90
C ASP A 136 22.02 -5.53 -5.45
N SER A 137 22.14 -6.66 -4.78
CA SER A 137 21.72 -6.82 -3.38
C SER A 137 22.51 -5.97 -2.38
N THR A 138 23.63 -5.36 -2.80
CA THR A 138 24.48 -4.53 -1.94
C THR A 138 24.02 -3.07 -1.87
N VAL A 139 22.98 -2.69 -2.63
CA VAL A 139 22.45 -1.33 -2.66
C VAL A 139 22.09 -0.81 -1.27
N THR A 140 22.67 0.34 -0.89
CA THR A 140 22.47 0.97 0.43
C THR A 140 21.59 2.20 0.37
N ASP A 141 21.55 2.92 -0.76
CA ASP A 141 20.69 4.08 -0.95
C ASP A 141 19.27 3.66 -1.33
N ILE A 142 18.29 4.13 -0.56
CA ILE A 142 16.88 3.89 -0.84
C ILE A 142 16.08 5.20 -0.90
N VAL A 143 15.04 5.21 -1.73
CA VAL A 143 14.06 6.28 -1.85
C VAL A 143 12.72 5.74 -1.37
N MET A 144 12.21 6.20 -0.23
CA MET A 144 10.92 5.76 0.27
C MET A 144 9.80 6.73 -0.09
N VAL A 145 8.75 6.21 -0.71
CA VAL A 145 7.47 6.91 -0.86
C VAL A 145 6.70 6.81 0.44
N ILE A 146 6.39 7.96 1.05
CA ILE A 146 5.66 8.04 2.31
C ILE A 146 4.37 8.83 2.16
N PRO A 147 3.30 8.53 2.91
CA PRO A 147 2.11 9.37 2.93
C PRO A 147 2.45 10.79 3.37
N TYR A 148 1.89 11.81 2.71
CA TYR A 148 2.24 13.20 2.98
C TYR A 148 1.93 13.67 4.42
N TRP A 149 1.05 12.95 5.13
CA TRP A 149 0.62 13.23 6.49
C TRP A 149 1.45 12.50 7.56
N TYR A 150 2.50 11.77 7.16
CA TYR A 150 3.40 11.15 8.14
C TYR A 150 4.09 12.20 9.01
N THR A 151 4.06 11.96 10.32
CA THR A 151 4.68 12.83 11.33
C THR A 151 6.21 12.71 11.29
N GLU A 152 6.90 13.65 11.92
CA GLU A 152 8.37 13.55 12.05
C GLU A 152 8.80 12.29 12.80
N GLU A 153 8.03 11.86 13.81
CA GLU A 153 8.28 10.60 14.53
C GLU A 153 8.19 9.39 13.59
N GLN A 154 7.17 9.33 12.72
CA GLN A 154 7.02 8.26 11.73
C GLN A 154 8.16 8.25 10.70
N LYS A 155 8.63 9.43 10.27
CA LYS A 155 9.80 9.54 9.39
C LYS A 155 11.07 9.06 10.10
N ILE A 156 11.27 9.41 11.38
CA ILE A 156 12.39 8.88 12.16
C ILE A 156 12.28 7.36 12.28
N ALA A 157 11.09 6.78 12.50
CA ALA A 157 10.85 5.33 12.49
C ALA A 157 11.40 4.65 11.25
N ILE A 158 11.08 5.20 10.08
CA ILE A 158 11.51 4.64 8.80
C ILE A 158 13.03 4.70 8.67
N LYS A 159 13.66 5.83 9.05
CA LYS A 159 15.13 5.96 9.01
C LYS A 159 15.80 4.98 9.97
N THR A 160 15.26 4.84 11.19
CA THR A 160 15.72 3.86 12.18
C THR A 160 15.58 2.44 11.64
N ALA A 161 14.42 2.09 11.07
CA ALA A 161 14.15 0.77 10.49
C ALA A 161 15.16 0.40 9.38
N ALA A 162 15.45 1.34 8.48
CA ALA A 162 16.44 1.14 7.43
C ALA A 162 17.88 1.04 7.97
N SER A 163 18.20 1.78 9.05
CA SER A 163 19.52 1.76 9.69
C SER A 163 19.84 0.43 10.38
N ILE A 164 18.82 -0.39 10.69
CA ILE A 164 19.02 -1.78 11.15
C ILE A 164 19.83 -2.59 10.13
N TYR A 165 19.72 -2.28 8.84
CA TYR A 165 20.41 -2.96 7.74
C TYR A 165 21.35 -2.03 6.95
N ASP A 166 21.86 -0.99 7.62
CA ASP A 166 22.84 -0.05 7.08
C ASP A 166 22.40 0.65 5.77
N LYS A 167 21.08 0.88 5.63
CA LYS A 167 20.48 1.52 4.46
C LYS A 167 20.20 3.00 4.73
N SER A 168 20.57 3.85 3.77
CA SER A 168 20.35 5.31 3.83
C SER A 168 19.06 5.70 3.10
N VAL A 169 18.22 6.52 3.73
CA VAL A 169 16.86 6.81 3.24
C VAL A 169 16.70 8.25 2.80
N PHE A 170 16.34 8.44 1.53
CA PHE A 170 15.68 9.64 1.03
C PHE A 170 14.16 9.44 1.04
N MET A 171 13.39 10.48 1.41
CA MET A 171 11.93 10.38 1.47
C MET A 171 11.27 11.33 0.47
N ILE A 172 10.19 10.87 -0.12
CA ILE A 172 9.32 11.66 -0.99
C ILE A 172 7.87 11.41 -0.61
N SER A 173 7.03 12.45 -0.65
CA SER A 173 5.60 12.24 -0.42
C SER A 173 4.95 11.47 -1.57
N ASN A 174 3.97 10.63 -1.26
CA ASN A 174 3.14 9.92 -2.23
C ASN A 174 2.55 10.84 -3.29
N THR A 175 2.07 12.02 -2.90
CA THR A 175 1.54 13.04 -3.82
C THR A 175 2.60 13.57 -4.80
N GLN A 176 3.87 13.65 -4.39
CA GLN A 176 4.95 14.09 -5.29
C GLN A 176 5.35 12.96 -6.23
N GLY A 177 5.57 11.74 -5.72
CA GLY A 177 5.90 10.57 -6.55
C GLY A 177 4.88 10.37 -7.68
N GLN A 178 3.60 10.48 -7.36
CA GLN A 178 2.48 10.44 -8.31
C GLN A 178 2.59 11.47 -9.44
N VAL A 179 2.94 12.73 -9.15
CA VAL A 179 3.06 13.76 -10.20
C VAL A 179 4.33 13.60 -11.01
N TYR A 180 5.42 13.14 -10.40
CA TYR A 180 6.65 12.90 -11.15
C TYR A 180 6.51 11.75 -12.16
N ASP A 181 5.67 10.73 -11.88
CA ASP A 181 5.28 9.72 -12.88
C ASP A 181 4.65 10.35 -14.14
N TYR A 182 3.77 11.32 -13.95
CA TYR A 182 3.16 12.06 -15.06
C TYR A 182 4.21 12.85 -15.86
N ILE A 183 5.13 13.54 -15.17
CA ILE A 183 6.18 14.35 -15.81
C ILE A 183 7.06 13.51 -16.74
N ILE A 184 7.45 12.32 -16.30
CA ILE A 184 8.29 11.39 -17.09
C ILE A 184 7.67 11.13 -18.47
N ARG A 185 6.33 11.09 -18.52
CA ARG A 185 5.55 10.74 -19.72
C ARG A 185 5.16 11.93 -20.58
N GLN A 186 5.32 13.14 -20.08
CA GLN A 186 5.15 14.34 -20.90
C GLN A 186 6.40 14.56 -21.73
N THR A 187 6.23 14.70 -23.05
CA THR A 187 7.33 15.16 -23.90
C THR A 187 7.69 16.59 -23.47
N GLN A 188 8.98 16.83 -23.18
CA GLN A 188 9.46 18.02 -22.45
C GLN A 188 9.20 19.38 -23.12
N HIS A 189 8.48 19.44 -24.24
CA HIS A 189 8.43 20.63 -25.10
C HIS A 189 7.05 21.08 -25.57
N SER A 190 5.92 20.54 -25.08
CA SER A 190 4.61 20.99 -25.61
C SER A 190 3.45 21.13 -24.64
N THR A 191 3.56 20.74 -23.36
CA THR A 191 2.41 20.83 -22.47
C THR A 191 2.19 22.29 -22.02
N PRO A 192 1.09 22.95 -22.43
CA PRO A 192 0.83 24.33 -22.02
C PRO A 192 0.61 24.41 -20.50
N PRO A 193 0.85 25.57 -19.86
CA PRO A 193 0.53 25.77 -18.46
C PRO A 193 -0.91 25.39 -18.14
N HIS A 194 -1.12 24.53 -17.16
CA HIS A 194 -2.45 24.07 -16.80
C HIS A 194 -2.54 23.57 -15.36
N VAL A 195 -3.76 23.48 -14.83
CA VAL A 195 -4.02 22.86 -13.55
C VAL A 195 -4.48 21.42 -13.76
N ALA A 196 -3.88 20.48 -13.03
CA ALA A 196 -4.29 19.08 -13.01
C ALA A 196 -4.52 18.59 -11.59
N ALA A 197 -5.45 17.66 -11.43
CA ALA A 197 -5.67 16.92 -10.19
C ALA A 197 -5.11 15.51 -10.33
N PHE A 198 -4.49 15.02 -9.27
CA PHE A 198 -3.96 13.68 -9.16
C PHE A 198 -4.57 13.02 -7.94
N ILE A 199 -5.14 11.84 -8.15
CA ILE A 199 -5.90 11.13 -7.13
C ILE A 199 -5.30 9.73 -6.98
N ASP A 200 -4.93 9.38 -5.77
CA ASP A 200 -4.55 8.03 -5.37
C ASP A 200 -5.69 7.40 -4.58
N PHE A 201 -6.37 6.41 -5.17
CA PHE A 201 -7.33 5.57 -4.43
C PHE A 201 -6.70 4.20 -4.15
N GLY A 202 -6.07 4.12 -2.97
CA GLY A 202 -5.32 2.96 -2.53
C GLY A 202 -6.13 1.97 -1.70
N TYR A 203 -5.44 1.20 -0.87
CA TYR A 203 -6.06 0.18 -0.01
C TYR A 203 -6.75 0.77 1.22
N THR A 204 -6.16 1.80 1.84
CA THR A 204 -6.63 2.40 3.10
C THR A 204 -7.06 3.86 2.96
N ASN A 205 -6.66 4.53 1.88
CA ASN A 205 -6.84 5.97 1.74
C ASN A 205 -7.26 6.36 0.32
N PHE A 206 -7.99 7.47 0.24
CA PHE A 206 -8.24 8.23 -0.98
C PHE A 206 -7.56 9.57 -0.82
N VAL A 207 -6.60 9.89 -1.67
CA VAL A 207 -5.80 11.12 -1.60
C VAL A 207 -6.02 11.91 -2.87
N CYS A 208 -6.28 13.21 -2.77
CA CYS A 208 -6.35 14.10 -3.91
C CYS A 208 -5.34 15.22 -3.73
N SER A 209 -4.59 15.51 -4.78
CA SER A 209 -3.65 16.63 -4.83
C SER A 209 -3.81 17.37 -6.16
N THR A 210 -3.62 18.68 -6.13
CA THR A 210 -3.79 19.55 -7.30
C THR A 210 -2.51 20.32 -7.54
N TYR A 211 -2.13 20.42 -8.79
CA TYR A 211 -0.87 21.04 -9.18
C TYR A 211 -1.08 22.03 -10.31
N ASN A 212 -0.35 23.13 -10.24
CA ASN A 212 -0.09 23.99 -11.37
C ASN A 212 1.15 23.47 -12.09
N ILE A 213 0.97 23.02 -13.33
CA ILE A 213 2.02 22.43 -14.16
C ILE A 213 2.40 23.45 -15.22
N GLN A 214 3.68 23.83 -15.24
CA GLN A 214 4.28 24.71 -16.22
C GLN A 214 5.46 23.99 -16.90
N PRO A 215 5.90 24.41 -18.09
CA PRO A 215 6.98 23.74 -18.83
C PRO A 215 8.27 23.48 -18.03
N LYS A 216 8.58 24.34 -17.05
CA LYS A 216 9.80 24.25 -16.24
C LYS A 216 9.55 24.12 -14.74
N SER A 217 8.30 24.18 -14.28
CA SER A 217 8.00 24.20 -12.84
C SER A 217 6.68 23.51 -12.54
N ILE A 218 6.62 22.83 -11.39
CA ILE A 218 5.41 22.19 -10.92
C ILE A 218 5.22 22.58 -9.46
N ARG A 219 4.03 23.09 -9.16
CA ARG A 219 3.71 23.65 -7.86
C ARG A 219 2.45 22.99 -7.32
N LEU A 220 2.55 22.39 -6.14
CA LEU A 220 1.39 21.94 -5.37
C LEU A 220 0.51 23.15 -5.02
N LEU A 221 -0.77 23.04 -5.32
CA LEU A 221 -1.79 24.05 -5.01
C LEU A 221 -2.54 23.68 -3.73
N SER A 222 -3.07 22.46 -3.67
CA SER A 222 -3.79 21.93 -2.51
C SER A 222 -3.78 20.41 -2.52
N ARG A 223 -3.89 19.79 -1.35
CA ARG A 223 -4.03 18.36 -1.16
C ARG A 223 -4.88 18.05 0.07
N ASP A 224 -5.65 16.98 0.01
CA ASP A 224 -6.47 16.48 1.11
C ASP A 224 -6.64 14.96 1.00
N LYS A 225 -7.10 14.30 2.07
CA LYS A 225 -7.26 12.84 2.14
C LYS A 225 -8.55 12.42 2.82
N LEU A 226 -8.97 11.20 2.52
CA LEU A 226 -9.94 10.43 3.28
C LEU A 226 -9.29 9.14 3.77
N ASP A 227 -9.65 8.72 4.99
CA ASP A 227 -9.27 7.41 5.54
C ASP A 227 -10.30 6.35 5.13
N ILE A 228 -10.44 6.17 3.82
CA ILE A 228 -11.27 5.15 3.18
C ILE A 228 -10.54 4.64 1.95
N GLY A 229 -10.56 3.33 1.73
CA GLY A 229 -9.85 2.68 0.64
C GLY A 229 -10.57 1.45 0.10
N GLY A 230 -9.87 0.71 -0.76
CA GLY A 230 -10.37 -0.56 -1.30
C GLY A 230 -10.65 -1.61 -0.23
N ARG A 231 -10.01 -1.51 0.95
CA ARG A 231 -10.28 -2.36 2.12
C ARG A 231 -11.72 -2.22 2.60
N ASP A 232 -12.19 -0.99 2.77
CA ASP A 232 -13.52 -0.72 3.33
C ASP A 232 -14.60 -1.18 2.34
N ILE A 233 -14.36 -1.03 1.03
CA ILE A 233 -15.22 -1.60 -0.02
C ILE A 233 -15.25 -3.13 0.07
N THR A 234 -14.08 -3.77 0.27
CA THR A 234 -14.02 -5.23 0.46
C THR A 234 -14.83 -5.66 1.67
N PHE A 235 -14.73 -4.97 2.82
CA PHE A 235 -15.52 -5.29 4.01
C PHE A 235 -17.02 -5.14 3.77
N ALA A 236 -17.47 -4.04 3.16
CA ALA A 236 -18.88 -3.86 2.83
C ALA A 236 -19.40 -4.95 1.87
N LEU A 237 -18.57 -5.37 0.90
CA LEU A 237 -18.92 -6.48 0.03
C LEU A 237 -18.95 -7.83 0.77
N CYS A 238 -18.07 -8.04 1.76
CA CYS A 238 -18.11 -9.24 2.61
C CYS A 238 -19.46 -9.33 3.34
N ASP A 239 -19.87 -8.25 3.99
CA ASP A 239 -21.14 -8.20 4.72
C ASP A 239 -22.34 -8.46 3.81
N TYR A 240 -22.31 -7.88 2.61
CA TYR A 240 -23.33 -8.10 1.58
C TYR A 240 -23.41 -9.57 1.16
N ILE A 241 -22.28 -10.19 0.81
CA ILE A 241 -22.23 -11.58 0.34
C ILE A 241 -22.63 -12.55 1.46
N LEU A 242 -22.15 -12.35 2.68
CA LEU A 242 -22.57 -13.15 3.83
C LEU A 242 -24.08 -13.04 4.06
N GLY A 243 -24.65 -11.84 3.94
CA GLY A 243 -26.08 -11.63 4.02
C GLY A 243 -26.87 -12.35 2.92
N ARG A 244 -26.32 -12.46 1.70
CA ARG A 244 -26.91 -13.26 0.61
C ARG A 244 -26.86 -14.76 0.94
N ILE A 245 -25.71 -15.27 1.37
CA ILE A 245 -25.54 -16.68 1.76
C ILE A 245 -26.55 -17.06 2.84
N GLN A 246 -26.72 -16.23 3.88
CA GLN A 246 -27.69 -16.50 4.95
C GLN A 246 -29.14 -16.55 4.47
N LYS A 247 -29.49 -15.76 3.45
CA LYS A 247 -30.84 -15.72 2.89
C LYS A 247 -31.13 -16.90 1.96
N GLU A 248 -30.15 -17.25 1.12
CA GLU A 248 -30.26 -18.31 0.13
C GLU A 248 -30.11 -19.70 0.77
N ILE A 249 -29.28 -19.83 1.81
CA ILE A 249 -28.98 -21.11 2.49
C ILE A 249 -29.32 -21.00 3.97
N LYS A 250 -30.41 -21.65 4.38
CA LYS A 250 -31.02 -21.51 5.71
C LYS A 250 -30.70 -22.67 6.66
N THR A 251 -29.56 -23.34 6.50
CA THR A 251 -29.15 -24.40 7.43
C THR A 251 -28.49 -23.82 8.69
N PRO A 252 -28.65 -24.45 9.87
CA PRO A 252 -28.01 -23.98 11.11
C PRO A 252 -26.49 -23.80 10.97
N GLU A 253 -25.82 -24.74 10.30
CA GLU A 253 -24.36 -24.73 10.12
C GLU A 253 -23.91 -23.48 9.35
N VAL A 254 -24.61 -23.13 8.27
CA VAL A 254 -24.31 -21.92 7.49
C VAL A 254 -24.52 -20.66 8.34
N GLN A 255 -25.59 -20.60 9.13
CA GLN A 255 -25.86 -19.44 9.98
C GLN A 255 -24.77 -19.26 11.03
N ASP A 256 -24.32 -20.36 11.63
CA ASP A 256 -23.24 -20.38 12.63
C ASP A 256 -21.90 -19.98 12.00
N THR A 257 -21.51 -20.55 10.85
CA THR A 257 -20.27 -20.17 10.16
C THR A 257 -20.29 -18.70 9.74
N VAL A 258 -21.40 -18.20 9.18
CA VAL A 258 -21.49 -16.78 8.82
C VAL A 258 -21.36 -15.88 10.06
N LYS A 259 -21.98 -16.27 11.18
CA LYS A 259 -21.83 -15.54 12.45
C LYS A 259 -20.38 -15.53 12.92
N LEU A 260 -19.68 -16.67 12.86
CA LEU A 260 -18.27 -16.78 13.24
C LEU A 260 -17.36 -15.92 12.35
N ILE A 261 -17.62 -15.89 11.04
CA ILE A 261 -16.88 -15.04 10.08
C ILE A 261 -17.10 -13.55 10.39
N LYS A 262 -18.35 -13.12 10.62
CA LYS A 262 -18.66 -11.72 10.98
C LYS A 262 -17.98 -11.30 12.28
N LEU A 263 -17.97 -12.20 13.27
CA LEU A 263 -17.31 -11.97 14.55
C LEU A 263 -15.78 -12.06 14.47
N ASN A 264 -15.21 -12.61 13.40
CA ASN A 264 -13.79 -12.94 13.27
C ASN A 264 -13.32 -13.99 14.31
N ASN A 265 -14.25 -14.81 14.79
CA ASN A 265 -13.95 -15.85 15.80
C ASN A 265 -13.28 -17.09 15.19
N GLN A 266 -13.22 -17.18 13.86
CA GLN A 266 -12.44 -18.16 13.10
C GLN A 266 -11.54 -17.39 12.14
N ALA A 267 -10.35 -16.98 12.60
CA ALA A 267 -9.48 -16.04 11.88
C ALA A 267 -9.09 -16.55 10.49
N ALA A 268 -8.78 -17.85 10.36
CA ALA A 268 -8.43 -18.48 9.08
C ALA A 268 -9.58 -18.44 8.06
N ASP A 269 -10.77 -18.90 8.45
CA ASP A 269 -11.97 -18.89 7.59
C ASP A 269 -12.41 -17.48 7.22
N SER A 270 -12.40 -16.58 8.21
CA SER A 270 -12.73 -15.16 8.02
C SER A 270 -11.79 -14.50 7.02
N MET A 271 -10.51 -14.85 7.05
CA MET A 271 -9.52 -14.34 6.11
C MET A 271 -9.66 -14.97 4.73
N ALA A 272 -9.85 -16.29 4.65
CA ALA A 272 -10.08 -16.98 3.38
C ALA A 272 -11.27 -16.37 2.64
N PHE A 273 -12.36 -16.12 3.36
CA PHE A 273 -13.53 -15.43 2.85
C PHE A 273 -13.21 -14.00 2.39
N ARG A 274 -12.54 -13.20 3.24
CA ARG A 274 -12.16 -11.82 2.90
C ARG A 274 -11.26 -11.72 1.67
N ASN A 275 -10.30 -12.63 1.51
CA ASN A 275 -9.42 -12.70 0.34
C ASN A 275 -10.20 -13.10 -0.92
N ALA A 276 -11.10 -14.09 -0.81
CA ALA A 276 -11.98 -14.48 -1.91
C ALA A 276 -12.84 -13.28 -2.35
N VAL A 277 -13.41 -12.53 -1.41
CA VAL A 277 -14.21 -11.33 -1.71
C VAL A 277 -13.36 -10.18 -2.27
N LYS A 278 -12.11 -10.01 -1.82
CA LYS A 278 -11.17 -9.05 -2.42
C LYS A 278 -10.91 -9.40 -3.89
N ASN A 279 -10.65 -10.68 -4.20
CA ASN A 279 -10.46 -11.16 -5.56
C ASN A 279 -11.75 -10.99 -6.40
N LEU A 280 -12.91 -11.25 -5.81
CA LEU A 280 -14.21 -10.97 -6.45
C LEU A 280 -14.33 -9.50 -6.85
N LYS A 281 -14.05 -8.57 -5.93
CA LYS A 281 -14.07 -7.12 -6.21
C LYS A 281 -13.10 -6.73 -7.34
N GLU A 282 -11.90 -7.29 -7.33
CA GLU A 282 -10.90 -7.04 -8.38
C GLU A 282 -11.40 -7.55 -9.75
N ASN A 283 -11.95 -8.77 -9.80
CA ASN A 283 -12.51 -9.35 -11.03
C ASN A 283 -13.77 -8.62 -11.52
N LEU A 284 -14.62 -8.12 -10.62
CA LEU A 284 -15.76 -7.28 -10.97
C LEU A 284 -15.35 -5.92 -11.56
N SER A 285 -14.09 -5.50 -11.40
CA SER A 285 -13.60 -4.26 -12.03
C SER A 285 -13.38 -4.44 -13.55
N SER A 286 -13.08 -5.67 -14.00
CA SER A 286 -12.92 -6.00 -15.43
C SER A 286 -14.15 -6.69 -16.03
N SER A 287 -14.92 -7.45 -15.23
CA SER A 287 -16.05 -8.25 -15.69
C SER A 287 -17.39 -7.73 -15.14
N HIS A 288 -18.48 -7.87 -15.91
CA HIS A 288 -19.80 -7.44 -15.46
C HIS A 288 -20.44 -8.40 -14.46
N GLN A 289 -20.13 -9.69 -14.56
CA GLN A 289 -20.63 -10.75 -13.70
C GLN A 289 -19.50 -11.73 -13.38
N ILE A 290 -19.48 -12.25 -12.15
CA ILE A 290 -18.54 -13.28 -11.71
C ILE A 290 -19.32 -14.39 -10.98
N VAL A 291 -18.97 -15.64 -11.27
CA VAL A 291 -19.38 -16.79 -10.46
C VAL A 291 -18.43 -16.90 -9.27
N PHE A 292 -18.94 -16.61 -8.09
CA PHE A 292 -18.21 -16.54 -6.84
C PHE A 292 -18.40 -17.81 -6.01
N ASN A 293 -17.29 -18.41 -5.60
CA ASN A 293 -17.29 -19.53 -4.65
C ASN A 293 -16.74 -19.02 -3.31
N PRO A 294 -17.58 -18.86 -2.27
CA PRO A 294 -17.14 -18.34 -0.98
C PRO A 294 -16.26 -19.35 -0.25
N LEU A 295 -14.96 -19.07 -0.20
CA LEU A 295 -14.02 -19.86 0.61
C LEU A 295 -14.21 -19.53 2.11
N GLY A 296 -13.90 -20.49 2.98
CA GLY A 296 -14.05 -20.34 4.44
C GLY A 296 -15.48 -20.51 4.97
N VAL A 297 -16.48 -20.68 4.10
CA VAL A 297 -17.86 -20.97 4.52
C VAL A 297 -18.10 -22.48 4.43
N SER A 298 -17.95 -23.18 5.56
CA SER A 298 -18.26 -24.61 5.65
C SER A 298 -19.77 -24.82 5.65
N THR A 299 -20.29 -25.56 4.68
CA THR A 299 -21.73 -25.81 4.55
C THR A 299 -22.08 -27.25 4.21
N GLY A 300 -21.08 -28.15 4.18
CA GLY A 300 -21.24 -29.53 3.69
C GLY A 300 -21.60 -29.65 2.20
N SER A 301 -21.82 -28.53 1.48
CA SER A 301 -22.16 -28.47 0.06
C SER A 301 -21.37 -27.34 -0.64
N LYS A 302 -21.25 -27.39 -1.97
CA LYS A 302 -20.55 -26.33 -2.72
C LYS A 302 -21.48 -25.13 -2.91
N ILE A 303 -21.17 -24.00 -2.28
CA ILE A 303 -21.87 -22.73 -2.55
C ILE A 303 -21.30 -22.10 -3.82
N SER A 304 -22.19 -21.62 -4.68
CA SER A 304 -21.82 -20.82 -5.85
C SER A 304 -22.82 -19.69 -6.07
N LEU A 305 -22.34 -18.46 -6.05
CA LEU A 305 -23.17 -17.26 -6.22
C LEU A 305 -22.83 -16.56 -7.53
N LYS A 306 -23.84 -16.14 -8.29
CA LYS A 306 -23.64 -15.16 -9.36
C LYS A 306 -23.69 -13.75 -8.76
N VAL A 307 -22.63 -12.99 -8.98
CA VAL A 307 -22.50 -11.62 -8.47
C VAL A 307 -22.24 -10.67 -9.63
N ASP A 308 -23.11 -9.68 -9.78
CA ASP A 308 -23.00 -8.63 -10.78
C ASP A 308 -22.27 -7.40 -10.24
N ARG A 309 -21.54 -6.70 -11.12
CA ARG A 309 -20.87 -5.43 -10.80
C ARG A 309 -21.88 -4.41 -10.25
N SER A 310 -23.12 -4.44 -10.73
CA SER A 310 -24.16 -3.53 -10.26
C SER A 310 -24.50 -3.71 -8.76
N GLU A 311 -24.29 -4.90 -8.19
CA GLU A 311 -24.47 -5.14 -6.76
C GLU A 311 -23.37 -4.43 -5.95
N LEU A 312 -22.11 -4.53 -6.41
CA LEU A 312 -20.98 -3.80 -5.82
C LEU A 312 -21.21 -2.27 -5.86
N GLU A 313 -21.65 -1.75 -7.01
CA GLU A 313 -21.87 -0.31 -7.22
C GLU A 313 -23.04 0.25 -6.41
N LYS A 314 -23.97 -0.61 -5.98
CA LYS A 314 -25.12 -0.25 -5.13
C LYS A 314 -24.83 -0.33 -3.63
N LEU A 315 -23.65 -0.81 -3.22
CA LEU A 315 -23.32 -0.88 -1.80
C LEU A 315 -23.40 0.50 -1.14
N PRO A 316 -23.93 0.62 0.09
CA PRO A 316 -24.05 1.91 0.80
C PRO A 316 -22.73 2.68 0.88
N ILE A 317 -21.61 1.96 1.04
CA ILE A 317 -20.28 2.57 1.09
C ILE A 317 -19.91 3.35 -0.17
N ILE A 318 -20.44 2.99 -1.35
CA ILE A 318 -20.20 3.72 -2.61
C ILE A 318 -20.95 5.06 -2.61
N GLN A 319 -22.15 5.09 -2.05
CA GLN A 319 -22.91 6.34 -1.88
C GLN A 319 -22.24 7.25 -0.84
N ASP A 320 -21.82 6.69 0.30
CA ASP A 320 -21.06 7.42 1.31
C ASP A 320 -19.75 7.97 0.77
N LEU A 321 -19.06 7.19 -0.08
CA LEU A 321 -17.84 7.60 -0.73
C LEU A 321 -18.06 8.82 -1.62
N LYS A 322 -19.16 8.88 -2.38
CA LYS A 322 -19.53 10.07 -3.18
C LYS A 322 -19.67 11.31 -2.31
N THR A 323 -20.38 11.21 -1.18
CA THR A 323 -20.55 12.33 -0.24
C THR A 323 -19.21 12.78 0.35
N LYS A 324 -18.36 11.84 0.78
CA LYS A 324 -17.03 12.15 1.32
C LYS A 324 -16.11 12.77 0.28
N ILE A 325 -16.11 12.26 -0.96
CA ILE A 325 -15.34 12.79 -2.08
C ILE A 325 -15.79 14.21 -2.44
N ASN A 326 -17.10 14.51 -2.40
CA ASN A 326 -17.61 15.87 -2.61
C ASN A 326 -17.04 16.86 -1.58
N THR A 327 -17.05 16.50 -0.30
CA THR A 327 -16.47 17.32 0.77
C THR A 327 -14.97 17.53 0.57
N LEU A 328 -14.23 16.46 0.28
CA LEU A 328 -12.80 16.54 0.00
C LEU A 328 -12.53 17.47 -1.19
N ILE A 329 -13.24 17.32 -2.30
CA ILE A 329 -13.02 18.12 -3.51
C ILE A 329 -13.37 19.59 -3.26
N LYS A 330 -14.36 19.89 -2.42
CA LYS A 330 -14.64 21.26 -1.97
C LYS A 330 -13.41 21.87 -1.27
N ASN A 331 -12.73 21.12 -0.41
CA ASN A 331 -11.52 21.58 0.27
C ASN A 331 -10.38 21.81 -0.74
N VAL A 332 -10.15 20.86 -1.66
CA VAL A 332 -9.02 21.00 -2.61
C VAL A 332 -9.24 22.13 -3.61
N ARG A 333 -10.50 22.37 -4.03
CA ARG A 333 -10.86 23.46 -4.96
C ARG A 333 -10.54 24.85 -4.44
N GLN A 334 -10.54 25.07 -3.13
CA GLN A 334 -10.16 26.37 -2.56
C GLN A 334 -8.74 26.77 -2.97
N GLY A 335 -7.80 25.81 -3.08
CA GLY A 335 -6.44 26.08 -3.55
C GLY A 335 -6.31 26.29 -5.07
N ILE A 336 -7.35 25.96 -5.84
CA ILE A 336 -7.38 26.16 -7.30
C ILE A 336 -7.93 27.55 -7.66
N ALA A 337 -8.68 28.19 -6.77
CA ALA A 337 -9.36 29.45 -7.05
C ALA A 337 -8.40 30.52 -7.61
N GLY A 338 -8.74 31.07 -8.78
CA GLY A 338 -7.93 32.08 -9.48
C GLY A 338 -6.66 31.56 -10.16
N LYS A 339 -6.43 30.23 -10.22
CA LYS A 339 -5.24 29.63 -10.86
C LYS A 339 -5.51 29.02 -12.24
N GLY A 340 -6.72 29.18 -12.78
CA GLY A 340 -7.14 28.65 -14.07
C GLY A 340 -8.21 27.56 -13.95
N LYS A 341 -8.60 26.98 -15.09
CA LYS A 341 -9.54 25.85 -15.14
C LYS A 341 -8.80 24.54 -14.86
N LEU A 342 -9.47 23.57 -14.25
CA LEU A 342 -8.96 22.20 -14.14
C LEU A 342 -9.00 21.53 -15.53
N ASN A 343 -7.84 21.16 -16.04
CA ASN A 343 -7.70 20.61 -17.39
C ASN A 343 -7.90 19.10 -17.41
N ALA A 344 -7.28 18.38 -16.46
CA ALA A 344 -7.27 16.93 -16.42
C ALA A 344 -7.25 16.40 -14.97
N ILE A 345 -7.75 15.18 -14.80
CA ILE A 345 -7.73 14.43 -13.55
C ILE A 345 -7.07 13.06 -13.82
N TYR A 346 -6.02 12.75 -13.09
CA TYR A 346 -5.31 11.48 -13.18
C TYR A 346 -5.66 10.61 -11.96
N LEU A 347 -6.31 9.48 -12.22
CA LEU A 347 -6.61 8.46 -11.21
C LEU A 347 -5.51 7.39 -11.18
N GLN A 348 -4.94 7.18 -10.01
CA GLN A 348 -3.93 6.17 -9.70
C GLN A 348 -4.35 5.39 -8.44
N GLY A 349 -3.59 4.36 -8.08
CA GLY A 349 -3.94 3.46 -6.98
C GLY A 349 -4.90 2.35 -7.41
N GLY A 350 -4.75 1.17 -6.80
CA GLY A 350 -5.45 -0.04 -7.24
C GLY A 350 -6.98 0.05 -7.21
N SER A 351 -7.56 0.80 -6.27
CA SER A 351 -9.01 0.95 -6.13
C SER A 351 -9.61 1.89 -7.17
N SER A 352 -8.79 2.69 -7.87
CA SER A 352 -9.23 3.50 -9.01
C SER A 352 -9.68 2.66 -10.22
N LYS A 353 -9.35 1.37 -10.25
CA LYS A 353 -9.81 0.44 -11.30
C LYS A 353 -11.30 0.12 -11.23
N ILE A 354 -11.95 0.37 -10.09
CA ILE A 354 -13.38 0.11 -9.91
C ILE A 354 -14.15 1.13 -10.80
N PRO A 355 -14.93 0.68 -11.81
CA PRO A 355 -15.46 1.56 -12.85
C PRO A 355 -16.28 2.76 -12.34
N ILE A 356 -17.13 2.56 -11.33
CA ILE A 356 -17.97 3.63 -10.76
C ILE A 356 -17.16 4.81 -10.18
N ILE A 357 -15.90 4.58 -9.77
CA ILE A 357 -15.05 5.61 -9.16
C ILE A 357 -14.76 6.73 -10.14
N LYS A 358 -14.52 6.40 -11.42
CA LYS A 358 -14.26 7.38 -12.47
C LYS A 358 -15.43 8.37 -12.60
N LYS A 359 -16.66 7.84 -12.64
CA LYS A 359 -17.90 8.62 -12.70
C LYS A 359 -18.13 9.46 -11.44
N VAL A 360 -17.90 8.88 -10.26
CA VAL A 360 -18.02 9.60 -8.97
C VAL A 360 -17.06 10.80 -8.93
N VAL A 361 -15.80 10.60 -9.30
CA VAL A 361 -14.80 11.67 -9.34
C VAL A 361 -15.17 12.75 -10.35
N ALA A 362 -15.53 12.37 -11.58
CA ALA A 362 -15.93 13.32 -12.62
C ALA A 362 -17.11 14.20 -12.16
N THR A 363 -18.16 13.57 -11.62
CA THR A 363 -19.34 14.25 -11.08
C THR A 363 -18.98 15.20 -9.95
N SER A 364 -18.12 14.76 -9.02
CA SER A 364 -17.74 15.56 -7.85
C SER A 364 -16.89 16.77 -8.23
N PHE A 365 -16.06 16.64 -9.27
CA PHE A 365 -15.33 17.74 -9.91
C PHE A 365 -16.17 18.56 -10.90
N GLY A 366 -17.42 18.19 -11.17
CA GLY A 366 -18.28 18.89 -12.12
C GLY A 366 -17.68 18.94 -13.53
N VAL A 367 -16.98 17.87 -13.93
CA VAL A 367 -16.36 17.74 -15.25
C VAL A 367 -16.88 16.50 -15.96
N GLU A 368 -16.71 16.46 -17.28
CA GLU A 368 -16.98 15.25 -18.05
C GLU A 368 -16.04 14.11 -17.65
N GLU A 369 -16.54 12.88 -17.73
CA GLU A 369 -15.77 11.67 -17.45
C GLU A 369 -14.58 11.48 -18.41
N SER A 370 -14.63 12.10 -19.59
CA SER A 370 -13.54 12.17 -20.57
C SER A 370 -12.27 12.84 -20.02
N LYS A 371 -12.41 13.75 -19.04
CA LYS A 371 -11.28 14.44 -18.39
C LYS A 371 -10.60 13.63 -17.30
N VAL A 372 -11.17 12.48 -16.94
CA VAL A 372 -10.63 11.58 -15.92
C VAL A 372 -9.90 10.45 -16.63
N THR A 373 -8.62 10.28 -16.35
CA THR A 373 -7.78 9.23 -16.94
C THR A 373 -7.26 8.32 -15.84
N ILE A 374 -7.50 7.01 -15.95
CA ILE A 374 -6.84 6.01 -15.10
C ILE A 374 -5.44 5.82 -15.68
N SER A 375 -4.41 6.18 -14.91
CA SER A 375 -3.02 6.15 -15.37
C SER A 375 -2.19 5.25 -14.46
N ARG A 376 -1.63 4.16 -15.01
CA ARG A 376 -0.65 3.27 -14.33
C ARG A 376 -0.92 3.12 -12.82
N PRO A 377 -2.11 2.63 -12.43
CA PRO A 377 -2.54 2.63 -11.03
C PRO A 377 -1.61 1.84 -10.12
N ASP A 378 -0.79 0.96 -10.69
CA ASP A 378 0.14 0.14 -9.94
C ASP A 378 1.59 0.64 -9.95
N GLU A 379 2.16 1.14 -11.05
CA GLU A 379 3.62 1.34 -11.14
C GLU A 379 4.10 2.78 -10.87
N CYS A 380 3.17 3.74 -10.78
CA CYS A 380 3.49 5.16 -10.82
C CYS A 380 4.37 5.68 -9.68
N PHE A 381 4.13 5.25 -8.43
CA PHE A 381 4.74 5.93 -7.28
C PHE A 381 6.25 5.69 -7.16
N ALA A 382 6.71 4.44 -7.28
CA ALA A 382 8.12 4.09 -7.14
C ALA A 382 8.97 4.67 -8.28
N GLU A 383 8.48 4.61 -9.51
CA GLU A 383 9.16 5.17 -10.69
C GLU A 383 9.24 6.70 -10.63
N GLY A 384 8.12 7.37 -10.30
CA GLY A 384 8.10 8.81 -10.11
C GLY A 384 9.01 9.29 -8.98
N ALA A 385 9.09 8.52 -7.90
CA ALA A 385 10.02 8.75 -6.79
C ALA A 385 11.49 8.63 -7.22
N ALA A 386 11.82 7.59 -8.00
CA ALA A 386 13.16 7.40 -8.53
C ALA A 386 13.60 8.58 -9.42
N PHE A 387 12.70 9.01 -10.32
CA PHE A 387 12.97 10.15 -11.20
C PHE A 387 13.14 11.48 -10.44
N TYR A 388 12.30 11.72 -9.41
CA TYR A 388 12.46 12.88 -8.54
C TYR A 388 13.82 12.90 -7.84
N HIS A 389 14.21 11.77 -7.25
CA HIS A 389 15.48 11.64 -6.54
C HIS A 389 16.68 11.88 -7.45
N ALA A 390 16.68 11.26 -8.64
CA ALA A 390 17.72 11.48 -9.65
C ALA A 390 17.87 12.96 -10.02
N LYS A 391 16.76 13.66 -10.28
CA LYS A 391 16.78 15.11 -10.57
C LYS A 391 17.27 15.95 -9.38
N LYS A 392 16.91 15.57 -8.14
CA LYS A 392 17.35 16.29 -6.93
C LYS A 392 18.83 16.10 -6.64
N ARG A 393 19.40 14.91 -6.90
CA ARG A 393 20.83 14.65 -6.73
C ARG A 393 21.71 15.53 -7.63
N GLN A 394 21.24 15.89 -8.82
CA GLN A 394 21.93 16.84 -9.72
C GLN A 394 21.98 18.28 -9.18
N HIS A 395 21.14 18.62 -8.18
CA HIS A 395 21.06 19.95 -7.55
C HIS A 395 20.94 19.84 -6.03
N PRO A 396 22.03 19.48 -5.32
CA PRO A 396 22.01 19.18 -3.89
C PRO A 396 21.83 20.47 -3.08
N LYS A 397 20.59 20.85 -2.81
CA LYS A 397 20.25 21.81 -1.76
C LYS A 397 19.47 21.08 -0.66
N GLN A 398 20.17 20.87 0.45
CA GLN A 398 19.69 20.43 1.77
C GLN A 398 19.13 19.00 1.86
N ARG A 399 19.96 18.07 2.39
CA ARG A 399 19.47 16.83 3.02
C ARG A 399 19.06 17.17 4.45
N GLU A 400 17.82 16.88 4.83
CA GLU A 400 17.38 16.99 6.24
C GLU A 400 18.09 15.93 7.09
N HIS A 401 18.86 16.41 8.07
CA HIS A 401 19.52 15.56 9.07
C HIS A 401 18.57 15.39 10.25
N PHE A 402 18.06 14.18 10.45
CA PHE A 402 17.34 13.81 11.66
C PHE A 402 18.29 13.06 12.58
N LYS A 403 18.22 13.32 13.89
CA LYS A 403 18.98 12.57 14.88
C LYS A 403 18.32 11.20 15.08
N ILE A 404 19.03 10.14 14.70
CA ILE A 404 18.60 8.76 14.92
C ILE A 404 19.00 8.36 16.36
N ASN A 405 18.22 7.49 17.00
CA ASN A 405 18.54 6.94 18.31
C ASN A 405 19.41 5.67 18.12
N ASP A 406 20.72 5.82 18.30
CA ASP A 406 21.70 4.74 18.07
C ASP A 406 21.54 3.57 19.05
N ASP A 407 21.10 3.82 20.29
CA ASP A 407 20.81 2.78 21.27
C ASP A 407 19.64 1.90 20.83
N LEU A 408 18.58 2.53 20.28
CA LEU A 408 17.43 1.81 19.73
C LEU A 408 17.83 0.99 18.50
N VAL A 409 18.65 1.56 17.60
CA VAL A 409 19.16 0.83 16.43
C VAL A 409 19.95 -0.39 16.88
N THR A 410 20.86 -0.24 17.85
CA THR A 410 21.66 -1.35 18.39
C THR A 410 20.79 -2.44 19.00
N LYS A 411 19.78 -2.08 19.80
CA LYS A 411 18.82 -3.03 20.38
C LYS A 411 18.07 -3.83 19.29
N LEU A 412 17.61 -3.15 18.25
CA LEU A 412 16.87 -3.79 17.15
C LEU A 412 17.78 -4.65 16.27
N LYS A 413 19.03 -4.24 16.01
CA LYS A 413 20.04 -5.05 15.31
C LYS A 413 20.31 -6.37 16.04
N ASN A 414 20.53 -6.32 17.35
CA ASN A 414 20.76 -7.53 18.15
C ASN A 414 19.54 -8.49 18.11
N GLN A 415 18.33 -7.95 18.11
CA GLN A 415 17.11 -8.75 17.96
C GLN A 415 17.03 -9.43 16.58
N GLU A 416 17.41 -8.71 15.52
CA GLU A 416 17.46 -9.26 14.16
C GLU A 416 18.52 -10.35 13.99
N GLU A 417 19.71 -10.16 14.56
CA GLU A 417 20.79 -11.17 14.57
C GLU A 417 20.36 -12.45 15.28
N GLU A 418 19.66 -12.34 16.43
CA GLU A 418 19.13 -13.50 17.15
C GLU A 418 18.15 -14.30 16.28
N LEU A 419 17.21 -13.63 15.61
CA LEU A 419 16.22 -14.29 14.75
C LEU A 419 16.88 -14.99 13.56
N ASN A 420 17.85 -14.34 12.91
CA ASN A 420 18.58 -14.92 11.78
C ASN A 420 19.39 -16.14 12.20
N GLN A 421 20.09 -16.08 13.36
CA GLN A 421 20.86 -17.21 13.86
C GLN A 421 20.01 -18.44 14.15
N ILE A 422 18.80 -18.24 14.71
CA ILE A 422 17.84 -19.31 14.96
C ILE A 422 17.37 -19.94 13.65
N ALA A 423 17.06 -19.12 12.64
CA ALA A 423 16.62 -19.60 11.32
C ALA A 423 17.73 -20.38 10.59
N GLU A 424 18.97 -19.89 10.61
CA GLU A 424 20.12 -20.57 10.01
C GLU A 424 20.41 -21.93 10.65
N ASN A 425 20.34 -22.01 11.99
CA ASN A 425 20.57 -23.24 12.72
C ASN A 425 19.51 -24.30 12.36
N GLU A 426 18.26 -23.88 12.15
CA GLU A 426 17.19 -24.77 11.73
C GLU A 426 17.38 -25.28 10.30
N LEU A 427 17.82 -24.41 9.37
CA LEU A 427 18.11 -24.81 8.00
C LEU A 427 19.27 -25.82 7.95
N LYS A 428 20.31 -25.59 8.75
CA LYS A 428 21.46 -26.51 8.90
C LYS A 428 21.07 -27.84 9.52
N ALA A 429 20.06 -27.89 10.41
CA ALA A 429 19.59 -29.13 11.01
C ALA A 429 18.73 -30.01 10.07
N LYS A 430 18.27 -29.45 8.94
CA LYS A 430 17.44 -30.15 7.93
C LYS A 430 18.25 -30.68 6.73
N ILE A 431 19.54 -30.34 6.65
CA ILE A 431 20.52 -30.84 5.68
C ILE A 431 21.36 -31.90 6.38
#